data_AF-A0A8H3C5D7-F1
#
_entry.id   AF-A0A8H3C5D7-F1
#
_cell.length_a   1.000
_cell.length_b   1.000
_cell.length_c   1.000
_cell.angle_alpha   90.00
_cell.angle_beta   90.00
_cell.angle_gamma   90.00
#
_symmetry.space_group_name_H-M   'P 1'
#
loop_
_entity.id
_entity.type
_entity.pdbx_description
1 polymer ?
#
loop_
_entity_poly.entity_id
_entity_poly.type
_entity_poly.pdbx_seq_one_letter_code
_entity_poly.pdbx_strand_id
1 'polypeptide(L)'
;MEAPLHEEMVMRLTQRWTEIDSQLRAMGWEPNDMDIPNSWSTKQEEWEALVEKPRSDDDQDWEDLVPQLASLLEINHNERLQFESETRQQARAKRLDALMDMIKFGDFAMVRFNVIPQFLSSGADPSASATYQAPFPDFNETLEWTVLKRLHENDVSLLEMDEGFQHHEKEIMTQVIEWQFRIHQYFLDLLRAGRQTLQPATGIYNPNLPDGLKVLLRADVLFCNLASRNRVQRKTPLTYGMLSLWGFSSVIGAPGVLERKSWASLSWSSCLVPRGSKGYASTANKHRYPQRVLSRDAELWGEFGLWEVS
;
A
#
# COMPACT_ATOMS: atom_id res chain seq x y z
N MET A 1 -31.81 31.89 40.37
CA MET A 1 -30.62 32.76 40.56
C MET A 1 -29.47 31.86 41.02
N GLU A 2 -28.84 31.12 40.11
CA GLU A 2 -27.70 30.20 40.41
C GLU A 2 -26.45 30.50 39.53
N ALA A 3 -26.53 31.51 38.67
CA ALA A 3 -25.43 31.89 37.77
C ALA A 3 -24.11 32.39 38.42
N PRO A 4 -24.09 33.09 39.58
CA PRO A 4 -22.85 33.74 40.03
C PRO A 4 -21.78 32.77 40.57
N LEU A 5 -22.16 31.57 41.04
CA LEU A 5 -21.20 30.60 41.60
C LEU A 5 -20.41 29.85 40.52
N HIS A 6 -21.03 29.59 39.37
CA HIS A 6 -20.37 28.88 38.28
C HIS A 6 -19.29 29.76 37.63
N GLU A 7 -19.57 31.05 37.41
CA GLU A 7 -18.60 31.99 36.86
C GLU A 7 -17.38 32.16 37.77
N GLU A 8 -17.60 32.24 39.08
CA GLU A 8 -16.50 32.36 40.05
C GLU A 8 -15.61 31.10 40.07
N MET A 9 -16.21 29.91 39.99
CA MET A 9 -15.46 28.65 39.91
C MET A 9 -14.60 28.57 38.65
N VAL A 10 -15.17 28.94 37.49
CA VAL A 10 -14.44 28.95 36.20
C VAL A 10 -13.29 29.95 36.21
N MET A 11 -13.48 31.13 36.81
CA MET A 11 -12.40 32.12 36.95
C MET A 11 -11.25 31.63 37.84
N ARG A 12 -11.56 30.93 38.94
CA ARG A 12 -10.52 30.35 39.82
C ARG A 12 -9.73 29.24 39.12
N LEU A 13 -10.42 28.38 38.37
CA LEU A 13 -9.78 27.31 37.59
C LEU A 13 -8.88 27.87 36.48
N THR A 14 -9.34 28.87 35.73
CA THR A 14 -8.53 29.50 34.67
C THR A 14 -7.29 30.20 35.24
N GLN A 15 -7.42 30.90 36.36
CA GLN A 15 -6.27 31.49 37.04
C GLN A 15 -5.24 30.44 37.47
N ARG A 16 -5.70 29.35 38.10
CA ARG A 16 -4.84 28.23 38.50
C ARG A 16 -4.13 27.61 37.28
N TRP A 17 -4.85 27.44 36.18
CA TRP A 17 -4.27 26.91 34.94
C TRP A 17 -3.14 27.77 34.40
N THR A 18 -3.32 29.10 34.39
CA THR A 18 -2.26 30.03 33.96
C THR A 18 -1.05 30.03 34.90
N GLU A 19 -1.26 29.84 36.21
CA GLU A 19 -0.16 29.71 37.17
C GLU A 19 0.64 28.43 36.92
N ILE A 20 -0.03 27.28 36.78
CA ILE A 20 0.57 25.99 36.44
C ILE A 20 1.35 26.06 35.13
N ASP A 21 0.74 26.55 34.05
CA ASP A 21 1.40 26.71 32.74
C ASP A 21 2.66 27.59 32.85
N SER A 22 2.56 28.73 33.54
CA SER A 22 3.71 29.63 33.70
C SER A 22 4.88 29.00 34.47
N GLN A 23 4.59 28.22 35.52
CA GLN A 23 5.62 27.55 36.31
C GLN A 23 6.26 26.40 35.54
N LEU A 24 5.46 25.57 34.87
CA LEU A 24 5.98 24.46 34.07
C LEU A 24 6.88 24.97 32.94
N ARG A 25 6.51 26.06 32.28
CA ARG A 25 7.39 26.74 31.31
C ARG A 25 8.68 27.25 31.94
N ALA A 26 8.61 27.81 33.15
CA ALA A 26 9.79 28.25 33.89
C ALA A 26 10.73 27.07 34.25
N MET A 27 10.18 25.87 34.40
CA MET A 27 10.94 24.61 34.58
C MET A 27 11.46 24.00 33.28
N GLY A 28 11.12 24.58 32.12
CA GLY A 28 11.60 24.16 30.81
C GLY A 28 10.67 23.26 30.02
N TRP A 29 9.43 23.02 30.49
CA TRP A 29 8.44 22.24 29.73
C TRP A 29 7.91 23.03 28.54
N GLU A 30 7.76 22.36 27.40
CA GLU A 30 7.20 22.99 26.21
C GLU A 30 5.66 23.01 26.26
N PRO A 31 5.00 23.99 25.63
CA PRO A 31 3.54 24.03 25.53
C PRO A 31 2.92 22.74 25.01
N ASN A 32 3.61 22.07 24.08
CA ASN A 32 3.15 20.81 23.49
C ASN A 32 3.22 19.63 24.46
N ASP A 33 4.07 19.69 25.49
CA ASP A 33 4.16 18.64 26.51
C ASP A 33 3.00 18.75 27.52
N MET A 34 2.37 19.92 27.62
CA MET A 34 1.22 20.19 28.49
C MET A 34 -0.12 20.00 27.79
N ASP A 35 -0.11 19.75 26.47
CA ASP A 35 -1.30 19.37 25.71
C ASP A 35 -1.61 17.88 25.97
N ILE A 36 -2.21 17.61 27.12
CA ILE A 36 -2.68 16.29 27.56
C ILE A 36 -4.12 15.96 27.11
N PRO A 37 -5.05 16.92 26.87
CA PRO A 37 -6.41 16.59 26.43
C PRO A 37 -6.55 16.05 25.00
N ASN A 38 -5.44 15.73 24.33
CA ASN A 38 -5.50 15.26 22.94
C ASN A 38 -5.77 13.76 22.87
N SER A 39 -6.24 13.32 21.70
CA SER A 39 -6.73 11.96 21.47
C SER A 39 -5.68 10.85 21.60
N TRP A 40 -4.41 11.19 21.82
CA TRP A 40 -3.32 10.22 21.93
C TRP A 40 -2.76 10.09 23.35
N SER A 41 -3.08 11.00 24.28
CA SER A 41 -2.61 10.90 25.67
C SER A 41 -3.44 9.89 26.47
N THR A 42 -2.76 9.02 27.21
CA THR A 42 -3.45 8.06 28.12
C THR A 42 -3.75 8.65 29.50
N LYS A 43 -3.29 9.88 29.76
CA LYS A 43 -3.17 10.47 31.10
C LYS A 43 -4.11 11.63 31.37
N GLN A 44 -5.13 11.80 30.52
CA GLN A 44 -6.09 12.89 30.62
C GLN A 44 -6.80 12.95 31.99
N GLU A 45 -7.37 11.84 32.46
CA GLU A 45 -8.11 11.82 33.73
C GLU A 45 -7.21 12.15 34.94
N GLU A 46 -5.96 11.65 34.93
CA GLU A 46 -4.98 11.87 36.00
C GLU A 46 -4.50 13.34 36.01
N TRP A 47 -4.34 13.93 34.83
CA TRP A 47 -4.02 15.34 34.67
C TRP A 47 -5.15 16.25 35.15
N GLU A 48 -6.38 16.00 34.70
CA GLU A 48 -7.57 16.76 35.12
C GLU A 48 -7.73 16.69 36.64
N ALA A 49 -7.59 15.50 37.25
CA ALA A 49 -7.68 15.33 38.69
C ALA A 49 -6.65 16.15 39.48
N LEU A 50 -5.45 16.38 38.94
CA LEU A 50 -4.41 17.18 39.58
C LEU A 50 -4.59 18.69 39.35
N VAL A 51 -4.95 19.07 38.13
CA VAL A 51 -5.08 20.48 37.72
C VAL A 51 -6.37 21.10 38.26
N GLU A 52 -7.47 20.35 38.30
CA GLU A 52 -8.79 20.83 38.75
C GLU A 52 -8.99 20.78 40.26
N LYS A 53 -8.11 20.09 41.00
CA LYS A 53 -8.18 20.05 42.47
C LYS A 53 -8.14 21.49 43.01
N PRO A 54 -9.08 21.96 43.83
CA PRO A 54 -9.01 23.30 44.40
C PRO A 54 -7.72 23.52 45.18
N ARG A 55 -7.19 24.75 45.16
CA ARG A 55 -6.02 25.14 45.98
C ARG A 55 -6.37 24.90 47.44
N SER A 56 -5.56 24.12 48.18
CA SER A 56 -5.64 24.18 49.63
C SER A 56 -4.91 25.46 50.06
N ASP A 57 -5.33 26.08 51.16
CA ASP A 57 -4.82 27.40 51.56
C ASP A 57 -3.33 27.38 51.98
N ASP A 58 -2.67 26.22 51.97
CA ASP A 58 -1.28 26.05 52.36
C ASP A 58 -0.34 26.00 51.13
N ASP A 59 0.67 26.87 51.12
CA ASP A 59 1.73 26.93 50.09
C ASP A 59 2.55 25.62 49.98
N GLN A 60 2.38 24.68 50.91
CA GLN A 60 2.95 23.33 50.92
C GLN A 60 2.49 22.48 49.71
N ASP A 61 1.39 22.86 49.05
CA ASP A 61 0.79 22.13 47.92
C ASP A 61 1.70 21.97 46.70
N TRP A 62 2.60 22.92 46.44
CA TRP A 62 3.45 22.85 45.24
C TRP A 62 4.59 21.83 45.36
N GLU A 63 5.17 21.65 46.56
CA GLU A 63 6.23 20.68 46.78
C GLU A 63 5.75 19.23 46.52
N ASP A 64 4.47 18.96 46.77
CA ASP A 64 3.83 17.66 46.52
C ASP A 64 3.24 17.53 45.11
N LEU A 65 2.77 18.64 44.52
CA LEU A 65 2.14 18.66 43.20
C LEU A 65 3.16 18.61 42.07
N VAL A 66 4.29 19.31 42.18
CA VAL A 66 5.30 19.40 41.12
C VAL A 66 5.83 18.02 40.72
N PRO A 67 6.21 17.10 41.64
CA PRO A 67 6.69 15.78 41.25
C PRO A 67 5.64 14.97 40.48
N GLN A 68 4.35 15.10 40.83
CA GLN A 68 3.25 14.41 40.17
C GLN A 68 3.02 14.96 38.76
N LEU A 69 2.98 16.30 38.62
CA LEU A 69 2.87 16.94 37.31
C LEU A 69 4.07 16.60 36.42
N ALA A 70 5.29 16.66 36.96
CA ALA A 70 6.50 16.32 36.21
C ALA A 70 6.47 14.87 35.70
N SER A 71 6.03 13.91 36.54
CA SER A 71 5.88 12.52 36.14
C SER A 71 4.85 12.35 35.01
N LEU A 72 3.73 13.07 35.05
CA LEU A 72 2.73 13.00 33.98
C LEU A 72 3.21 13.64 32.69
N LEU A 73 3.89 14.78 32.78
CA LEU A 73 4.45 15.48 31.62
C LEU A 73 5.55 14.67 30.95
N GLU A 74 6.35 13.94 31.72
CA GLU A 74 7.35 13.01 31.16
C GLU A 74 6.68 11.87 30.37
N ILE A 75 5.59 11.30 30.89
CA ILE A 75 4.80 10.30 30.15
C ILE A 75 4.23 10.93 28.87
N ASN A 76 3.58 12.09 28.98
CA ASN A 76 2.96 12.76 27.84
C ASN A 76 3.99 13.17 26.77
N HIS A 77 5.16 13.64 27.19
CA HIS A 77 6.28 13.96 26.30
C HIS A 77 6.72 12.74 25.49
N ASN A 78 6.88 11.59 26.13
CA ASN A 78 7.26 10.34 25.46
C ASN A 78 6.16 9.84 24.51
N GLU A 79 4.90 9.89 24.93
CA GLU A 79 3.75 9.53 24.09
C GLU A 79 3.66 10.45 22.86
N ARG A 80 3.89 11.75 23.03
CA ARG A 80 3.96 12.74 21.94
C ARG A 80 5.03 12.38 20.93
N LEU A 81 6.27 12.18 21.41
CA LEU A 81 7.40 11.86 20.54
C LEU A 81 7.18 10.56 19.77
N GLN A 82 6.57 9.55 20.42
CA GLN A 82 6.20 8.31 19.77
C GLN A 82 5.14 8.55 18.68
N PHE A 83 4.05 9.25 19.01
CA PHE A 83 2.98 9.55 18.06
C PHE A 83 3.49 10.35 16.85
N GLU A 84 4.33 11.37 17.09
CA GLU A 84 4.95 12.15 16.04
C GLU A 84 5.89 11.30 15.18
N SER A 85 6.68 10.41 15.79
CA SER A 85 7.55 9.47 15.07
C SER A 85 6.76 8.50 14.20
N GLU A 86 5.70 7.90 14.73
CA GLU A 86 4.78 7.03 13.99
C GLU A 86 4.09 7.79 12.85
N THR A 87 3.68 9.04 13.09
CA THR A 87 3.10 9.91 12.05
C THR A 87 4.09 10.18 10.92
N ARG A 88 5.35 10.50 11.27
CA ARG A 88 6.42 10.68 10.28
C ARG A 88 6.71 9.38 9.51
N GLN A 89 6.74 8.24 10.20
CA GLN A 89 6.94 6.93 9.59
C GLN A 89 5.81 6.57 8.62
N GLN A 90 4.54 6.81 8.99
CA GLN A 90 3.39 6.61 8.10
C GLN A 90 3.45 7.53 6.88
N ALA A 91 3.90 8.78 7.04
CA ALA A 91 4.09 9.70 5.93
C ALA A 91 5.16 9.18 4.97
N ARG A 92 6.29 8.67 5.49
CA ARG A 92 7.34 8.02 4.69
C ARG A 92 6.80 6.78 3.97
N ALA A 93 6.06 5.91 4.66
CA ALA A 93 5.45 4.71 4.06
C ALA A 93 4.56 5.07 2.85
N LYS A 94 3.63 6.02 3.03
CA LYS A 94 2.76 6.49 1.94
C LYS A 94 3.55 7.09 0.78
N ARG A 95 4.65 7.78 1.08
CA ARG A 95 5.49 8.38 0.05
C ARG A 95 6.27 7.31 -0.73
N LEU A 96 6.87 6.34 -0.05
CA LEU A 96 7.57 5.22 -0.69
C LEU A 96 6.61 4.38 -1.54
N ASP A 97 5.40 4.08 -1.05
CA ASP A 97 4.37 3.39 -1.83
C ASP A 97 4.04 4.14 -3.14
N ALA A 98 3.88 5.47 -3.06
CA ALA A 98 3.68 6.29 -4.26
C ALA A 98 4.89 6.29 -5.22
N LEU A 99 6.12 6.23 -4.70
CA LEU A 99 7.33 6.12 -5.52
C LEU A 99 7.40 4.75 -6.22
N MET A 100 7.05 3.68 -5.51
CA MET A 100 6.96 2.32 -6.07
C MET A 100 5.88 2.23 -7.16
N ASP A 101 4.72 2.87 -6.97
CA ASP A 101 3.69 2.98 -7.99
C ASP A 101 4.19 3.71 -9.25
N MET A 102 5.02 4.75 -9.09
CA MET A 102 5.63 5.41 -10.26
C MET A 102 6.53 4.47 -11.05
N ILE A 103 7.34 3.64 -10.38
CA ILE A 103 8.15 2.60 -11.04
C ILE A 103 7.24 1.60 -11.75
N LYS A 104 6.20 1.12 -11.07
CA LYS A 104 5.24 0.13 -11.60
C LYS A 104 4.54 0.60 -12.87
N PHE A 105 4.09 1.85 -12.90
CA PHE A 105 3.35 2.40 -14.03
C PHE A 105 4.24 3.09 -15.08
N GLY A 106 5.50 3.39 -14.73
CA GLY A 106 6.52 3.94 -15.63
C GLY A 106 7.32 2.84 -16.32
N ASP A 107 8.33 2.30 -15.65
CA ASP A 107 9.33 1.40 -16.23
C ASP A 107 8.80 -0.02 -16.49
N PHE A 108 7.83 -0.46 -15.68
CA PHE A 108 7.18 -1.77 -15.82
C PHE A 108 5.83 -1.66 -16.53
N ALA A 109 5.73 -0.74 -17.49
CA ALA A 109 4.52 -0.45 -18.23
C ALA A 109 3.86 -1.71 -18.81
N MET A 110 2.54 -1.64 -18.87
CA MET A 110 1.68 -2.70 -19.39
C MET A 110 2.01 -3.02 -20.86
N VAL A 111 2.36 -4.28 -21.12
CA VAL A 111 2.65 -4.77 -22.48
C VAL A 111 1.34 -5.02 -23.21
N ARG A 112 1.12 -4.31 -24.32
CA ARG A 112 0.00 -4.56 -25.24
C ARG A 112 0.44 -5.51 -26.35
N PHE A 113 -0.37 -6.51 -26.65
CA PHE A 113 -0.14 -7.41 -27.77
C PHE A 113 -1.47 -7.76 -28.45
N ASN A 114 -1.39 -8.11 -29.73
CA ASN A 114 -2.55 -8.56 -30.49
C ASN A 114 -2.64 -10.08 -30.43
N VAL A 115 -3.85 -10.57 -30.19
CA VAL A 115 -4.19 -11.99 -30.20
C VAL A 115 -5.03 -12.25 -31.43
N ILE A 116 -4.57 -13.15 -32.31
CA ILE A 116 -5.35 -13.60 -33.46
C ILE A 116 -6.24 -14.76 -33.01
N PRO A 117 -7.56 -14.60 -32.97
CA PRO A 117 -8.45 -15.67 -32.57
C PRO A 117 -8.58 -16.68 -33.73
N GLN A 118 -8.06 -17.91 -33.56
CA GLN A 118 -7.89 -18.91 -34.64
C GLN A 118 -9.18 -19.35 -35.38
N PHE A 119 -10.36 -18.96 -34.93
CA PHE A 119 -11.69 -19.41 -35.42
C PHE A 119 -12.38 -18.35 -36.28
N LEU A 120 -11.81 -17.16 -36.44
CA LEU A 120 -12.36 -16.10 -37.29
C LEU A 120 -11.82 -16.16 -38.72
N SER A 121 -11.65 -17.37 -39.28
CA SER A 121 -11.24 -17.57 -40.69
C SER A 121 -12.30 -17.16 -41.73
N SER A 122 -13.30 -16.36 -41.36
CA SER A 122 -14.34 -15.86 -42.26
C SER A 122 -14.24 -14.34 -42.44
N GLY A 123 -13.24 -13.91 -43.22
CA GLY A 123 -13.30 -12.69 -44.03
C GLY A 123 -13.20 -11.33 -43.32
N ALA A 124 -13.11 -11.26 -42.00
CA ALA A 124 -12.79 -10.03 -41.28
C ALA A 124 -11.71 -10.32 -40.24
N ASP A 125 -10.71 -9.45 -40.15
CA ASP A 125 -9.64 -9.50 -39.15
C ASP A 125 -10.00 -8.66 -37.92
N PRO A 126 -10.75 -9.15 -36.91
CA PRO A 126 -10.73 -8.51 -35.62
C PRO A 126 -9.58 -9.14 -34.83
N SER A 127 -8.37 -8.62 -35.03
CA SER A 127 -7.31 -8.79 -34.05
C SER A 127 -7.80 -8.23 -32.71
N ALA A 128 -7.88 -9.07 -31.67
CA ALA A 128 -8.21 -8.61 -30.34
C ALA A 128 -6.94 -8.10 -29.66
N SER A 129 -6.97 -6.90 -29.09
CA SER A 129 -5.86 -6.39 -28.28
C SER A 129 -5.98 -6.92 -26.85
N ALA A 130 -4.90 -7.48 -26.33
CA ALA A 130 -4.77 -7.89 -24.94
C ALA A 130 -3.63 -7.11 -24.27
N THR A 131 -3.78 -6.92 -22.96
CA THR A 131 -2.80 -6.26 -22.11
C THR A 131 -2.29 -7.23 -21.07
N TYR A 132 -0.97 -7.32 -20.93
CA TYR A 132 -0.32 -7.99 -19.81
C TYR A 132 0.37 -6.96 -18.93
N GLN A 133 0.10 -7.03 -17.63
CA GLN A 133 0.85 -6.31 -16.62
C GLN A 133 1.69 -7.33 -15.87
N ALA A 134 3.01 -7.13 -15.86
CA ALA A 134 3.90 -7.97 -15.07
C ALA A 134 3.49 -7.92 -13.60
N PRO A 135 3.63 -9.04 -12.85
CA PRO A 135 3.44 -8.99 -11.40
C PRO A 135 4.35 -7.91 -10.82
N PHE A 136 3.88 -7.22 -9.79
CA PHE A 136 4.66 -6.20 -9.11
C PHE A 136 4.54 -6.45 -7.61
N PRO A 137 5.65 -6.38 -6.84
CA PRO A 137 5.61 -6.68 -5.43
C PRO A 137 4.70 -5.68 -4.71
N ASP A 138 4.00 -6.15 -3.68
CA ASP A 138 3.27 -5.24 -2.81
C ASP A 138 4.22 -4.45 -1.90
N PHE A 139 3.73 -3.34 -1.33
CA PHE A 139 4.57 -2.48 -0.51
C PHE A 139 5.19 -3.23 0.68
N ASN A 140 4.43 -4.12 1.34
CA ASN A 140 4.92 -4.87 2.50
C ASN A 140 6.04 -5.84 2.10
N GLU A 141 5.91 -6.51 0.96
CA GLU A 141 6.97 -7.36 0.40
C GLU A 141 8.24 -6.55 0.12
N THR A 142 8.08 -5.32 -0.38
CA THR A 142 9.23 -4.45 -0.65
C THR A 142 9.88 -3.87 0.60
N LEU A 143 9.19 -3.84 1.75
CA LEU A 143 9.79 -3.46 3.03
C LEU A 143 10.76 -4.51 3.59
N GLU A 144 10.78 -5.72 3.04
CA GLU A 144 11.82 -6.71 3.35
C GLU A 144 13.16 -6.36 2.67
N TRP A 145 13.15 -5.43 1.73
CA TRP A 145 14.35 -5.00 1.01
C TRP A 145 15.13 -4.00 1.85
N THR A 146 16.41 -4.29 2.10
CA THR A 146 17.28 -3.49 2.98
C THR A 146 17.24 -1.99 2.69
N VAL A 147 17.17 -1.61 1.42
CA VAL A 147 17.10 -0.20 0.98
C VAL A 147 15.80 0.46 1.42
N LEU A 148 14.65 -0.11 1.04
CA LEU A 148 13.34 0.48 1.33
C LEU A 148 13.01 0.41 2.82
N LYS A 149 13.42 -0.68 3.49
CA LYS A 149 13.35 -0.80 4.94
C LYS A 149 14.04 0.35 5.64
N ARG A 150 15.29 0.65 5.24
CA ARG A 150 16.07 1.76 5.81
C ARG A 150 15.41 3.11 5.55
N LEU A 151 14.92 3.35 4.33
CA LEU A 151 14.24 4.61 3.99
C LEU A 151 12.93 4.79 4.77
N HIS A 152 12.26 3.69 5.11
CA HIS A 152 11.03 3.69 5.90
C HIS A 152 11.30 3.91 7.41
N GLU A 153 12.28 3.19 7.97
CA GLU A 153 12.57 3.15 9.41
C GLU A 153 13.39 4.35 9.89
N ASN A 154 14.30 4.88 9.07
CA ASN A 154 15.12 6.02 9.48
C ASN A 154 14.25 7.28 9.62
N ASP A 155 14.37 7.97 10.75
CA ASP A 155 13.64 9.22 11.00
C ASP A 155 14.28 10.40 10.28
N VAL A 156 14.22 10.36 8.95
CA VAL A 156 14.65 11.44 8.05
C VAL A 156 13.44 12.21 7.52
N SER A 157 13.69 13.41 7.02
CA SER A 157 12.66 14.20 6.33
C SER A 157 12.22 13.52 5.04
N LEU A 158 11.01 13.85 4.55
CA LEU A 158 10.51 13.31 3.28
C LEU A 158 11.40 13.68 2.09
N LEU A 159 12.06 14.84 2.14
CA LEU A 159 12.97 15.28 1.09
C LEU A 159 14.23 14.41 1.05
N GLU A 160 14.87 14.20 2.20
CA GLU A 160 16.05 13.33 2.31
C GLU A 160 15.71 11.88 1.94
N MET A 161 14.51 11.41 2.29
CA MET A 161 14.02 10.09 1.90
C MET A 161 13.83 10.00 0.37
N ASP A 162 13.24 11.01 -0.27
CA ASP A 162 13.07 11.06 -1.73
C ASP A 162 14.43 11.06 -2.44
N GLU A 163 15.41 11.82 -1.94
CA GLU A 163 16.78 11.83 -2.46
C GLU A 163 17.46 10.47 -2.28
N GLY A 164 17.29 9.83 -1.11
CA GLY A 164 17.78 8.49 -0.84
C GLY A 164 17.17 7.44 -1.77
N PHE A 165 15.86 7.55 -2.05
CA PHE A 165 15.18 6.70 -3.03
C PHE A 165 15.76 6.88 -4.43
N GLN A 166 15.91 8.12 -4.90
CA GLN A 166 16.50 8.42 -6.21
C GLN A 166 17.94 7.90 -6.31
N HIS A 167 18.71 8.05 -5.24
CA HIS A 167 20.08 7.56 -5.18
C HIS A 167 20.16 6.03 -5.33
N HIS A 168 19.14 5.30 -4.86
CA HIS A 168 19.08 3.83 -4.91
C HIS A 168 18.10 3.29 -5.97
N GLU A 169 17.61 4.13 -6.88
CA GLU A 169 16.58 3.77 -7.87
C GLU A 169 16.97 2.54 -8.70
N LYS A 170 18.20 2.48 -9.19
CA LYS A 170 18.70 1.34 -9.98
C LYS A 170 18.74 0.04 -9.19
N GLU A 171 19.11 0.11 -7.92
CA GLU A 171 19.14 -1.05 -7.03
C GLU A 171 17.72 -1.57 -6.78
N ILE A 172 16.78 -0.66 -6.51
CA ILE A 172 15.35 -0.97 -6.33
C ILE A 172 14.79 -1.63 -7.60
N MET A 173 15.06 -1.05 -8.78
CA MET A 173 14.64 -1.64 -10.05
C MET A 173 15.20 -3.05 -10.27
N THR A 174 16.48 -3.26 -9.92
CA THR A 174 17.10 -4.59 -10.01
C THR A 174 16.38 -5.59 -9.11
N GLN A 175 16.03 -5.21 -7.87
CA GLN A 175 15.29 -6.06 -6.96
C GLN A 175 13.87 -6.36 -7.46
N VAL A 176 13.18 -5.40 -8.08
CA VAL A 176 11.89 -5.65 -8.75
C VAL A 176 12.03 -6.70 -9.86
N ILE A 177 13.05 -6.57 -10.72
CA ILE A 177 13.30 -7.51 -11.83
C ILE A 177 13.60 -8.92 -11.28
N GLU A 178 14.47 -9.02 -10.28
CA GLU A 178 14.78 -10.30 -9.64
C GLU A 178 13.55 -10.95 -9.00
N TRP A 179 12.74 -10.15 -8.29
CA TRP A 179 11.50 -10.63 -7.69
C TRP A 179 10.53 -11.14 -8.76
N GLN A 180 10.33 -10.38 -9.84
CA GLN A 180 9.49 -10.79 -10.98
C GLN A 180 9.97 -12.10 -11.59
N PHE A 181 11.28 -12.25 -11.77
CA PHE A 181 11.87 -13.46 -12.28
C PHE A 181 11.62 -14.66 -11.36
N ARG A 182 11.76 -14.51 -10.05
CA ARG A 182 11.49 -15.59 -9.07
C ARG A 182 10.02 -16.02 -9.11
N ILE A 183 9.09 -15.06 -9.12
CA ILE A 183 7.65 -15.34 -9.25
C ILE A 183 7.35 -16.06 -10.57
N HIS A 184 7.96 -15.60 -11.67
CA HIS A 184 7.81 -16.22 -12.98
C HIS A 184 8.30 -17.68 -13.00
N GLN A 185 9.49 -17.95 -12.46
CA GLN A 185 10.04 -19.30 -12.36
C GLN A 185 9.18 -20.19 -11.47
N TYR A 186 8.72 -19.69 -10.34
CA TYR A 186 7.82 -20.43 -9.45
C TYR A 186 6.57 -20.92 -10.18
N PHE A 187 5.93 -20.06 -10.98
CA PHE A 187 4.76 -20.48 -11.78
C PHE A 187 5.11 -21.50 -12.87
N LEU A 188 6.26 -21.34 -13.54
CA LEU A 188 6.72 -22.32 -14.53
C LEU A 188 6.99 -23.69 -13.90
N ASP A 189 7.62 -23.72 -12.73
CA ASP A 189 7.92 -24.95 -12.00
C ASP A 189 6.64 -25.64 -11.54
N LEU A 190 5.64 -24.88 -11.09
CA LEU A 190 4.33 -25.41 -10.75
C LEU A 190 3.65 -26.08 -11.96
N LEU A 191 3.75 -25.47 -13.15
CA LEU A 191 3.21 -26.05 -14.39
C LEU A 191 3.96 -27.33 -14.80
N ARG A 192 5.29 -27.33 -14.70
CA ARG A 192 6.13 -28.50 -14.99
C ARG A 192 5.82 -29.67 -14.05
N ALA A 193 5.67 -29.39 -12.76
CA ALA A 193 5.30 -30.38 -11.75
C ALA A 193 3.92 -31.01 -12.02
N GLY A 194 3.01 -30.25 -12.64
CA GLY A 194 1.69 -30.72 -13.08
C GLY A 194 1.70 -31.76 -14.22
N ARG A 195 2.88 -32.20 -14.69
CA ARG A 195 3.09 -33.18 -15.79
C ARG A 195 2.50 -32.79 -17.15
N GLN A 196 2.19 -31.51 -17.37
CA GLN A 196 1.78 -31.03 -18.68
C GLN A 196 2.96 -30.29 -19.29
N THR A 197 3.62 -30.89 -20.28
CA THR A 197 4.60 -30.18 -21.12
C THR A 197 3.84 -29.21 -22.00
N LEU A 198 3.71 -27.97 -21.53
CA LEU A 198 2.98 -26.93 -22.23
C LEU A 198 3.89 -26.30 -23.28
N GLN A 199 3.52 -26.48 -24.55
CA GLN A 199 4.10 -25.71 -25.64
C GLN A 199 3.73 -24.22 -25.49
N PRO A 200 4.62 -23.28 -25.87
CA PRO A 200 4.33 -21.85 -25.90
C PRO A 200 3.04 -21.53 -26.66
N ALA A 201 2.32 -20.47 -26.27
CA ALA A 201 1.09 -20.07 -26.94
C ALA A 201 1.32 -19.72 -28.43
N THR A 202 0.64 -20.42 -29.33
CA THR A 202 0.58 -20.09 -30.76
C THR A 202 -0.46 -19.00 -31.01
N GLY A 203 -0.10 -17.96 -31.77
CA GLY A 203 -0.98 -16.83 -32.11
C GLY A 203 -0.81 -15.56 -31.27
N ILE A 204 0.13 -15.57 -30.30
CA ILE A 204 0.65 -14.35 -29.69
C ILE A 204 1.83 -13.87 -30.56
N TYR A 205 1.56 -12.93 -31.46
CA TYR A 205 2.59 -12.34 -32.33
C TYR A 205 3.31 -11.23 -31.59
N ASN A 206 4.15 -11.60 -30.62
CA ASN A 206 5.13 -10.70 -30.03
C ASN A 206 6.48 -11.44 -29.94
N PRO A 207 7.41 -11.21 -30.89
CA PRO A 207 8.69 -11.91 -30.93
C PRO A 207 9.56 -11.61 -29.70
N ASN A 208 9.29 -10.49 -29.00
CA ASN A 208 10.08 -10.04 -27.87
C ASN A 208 9.64 -10.65 -26.53
N LEU A 209 8.57 -11.45 -26.50
CA LEU A 209 8.17 -12.14 -25.26
C LEU A 209 9.02 -13.40 -25.04
N PRO A 210 9.57 -13.61 -23.84
CA PRO A 210 10.27 -14.83 -23.51
C PRO A 210 9.32 -16.04 -23.52
N ASP A 211 9.81 -17.21 -23.92
CA ASP A 211 8.98 -18.40 -24.12
C ASP A 211 8.29 -18.87 -22.84
N GLY A 212 8.93 -18.72 -21.68
CA GLY A 212 8.29 -18.97 -20.38
C GLY A 212 7.05 -18.12 -20.18
N LEU A 213 7.10 -16.84 -20.55
CA LEU A 213 5.95 -15.93 -20.48
C LEU A 213 4.88 -16.30 -21.50
N LYS A 214 5.26 -16.74 -22.71
CA LYS A 214 4.29 -17.29 -23.69
C LYS A 214 3.59 -18.54 -23.17
N VAL A 215 4.25 -19.37 -22.35
CA VAL A 215 3.62 -20.52 -21.69
C VAL A 215 2.65 -20.06 -20.60
N LEU A 216 3.04 -19.12 -19.74
CA LEU A 216 2.15 -18.58 -18.69
C LEU A 216 0.94 -17.84 -19.26
N LEU A 217 1.11 -17.15 -20.39
CA LEU A 217 0.05 -16.44 -21.08
C LEU A 217 -0.85 -17.38 -21.90
N ARG A 218 -0.64 -18.69 -21.88
CA ARG A 218 -1.52 -19.59 -22.63
C ARG A 218 -2.89 -19.65 -21.96
N ALA A 219 -3.96 -19.56 -22.75
CA ALA A 219 -5.32 -19.44 -22.23
C ALA A 219 -5.73 -20.61 -21.32
N ASP A 220 -5.12 -21.77 -21.47
CA ASP A 220 -5.40 -22.94 -20.68
C ASP A 220 -4.74 -22.95 -19.29
N VAL A 221 -3.68 -22.17 -19.15
CA VAL A 221 -3.07 -21.86 -17.85
C VAL A 221 -3.91 -20.84 -17.10
N LEU A 222 -4.50 -19.87 -17.82
CA LEU A 222 -5.22 -18.74 -17.24
C LEU A 222 -6.72 -18.97 -17.05
N PHE A 223 -7.34 -19.81 -17.87
CA PHE A 223 -8.79 -19.97 -17.93
C PHE A 223 -9.18 -21.46 -17.84
N CYS A 224 -9.99 -21.79 -16.83
CA CYS A 224 -10.63 -23.10 -16.70
C CYS A 224 -12.10 -23.00 -17.16
N ASN A 225 -12.62 -24.04 -17.81
CA ASN A 225 -14.03 -24.10 -18.21
C ASN A 225 -14.93 -24.36 -16.99
N LEU A 226 -15.24 -23.32 -16.22
CA LEU A 226 -16.09 -23.43 -15.05
C LEU A 226 -17.58 -23.69 -15.39
N ALA A 227 -18.02 -23.37 -16.61
CA ALA A 227 -19.42 -23.53 -17.00
C ALA A 227 -19.80 -24.99 -17.32
N SER A 228 -18.84 -25.86 -17.62
CA SER A 228 -19.16 -27.27 -17.80
C SER A 228 -19.63 -27.89 -16.47
N ARG A 229 -20.80 -28.55 -16.47
CA ARG A 229 -21.28 -29.32 -15.31
C ARG A 229 -20.46 -30.59 -15.07
N ASN A 230 -19.69 -31.04 -16.06
CA ASN A 230 -18.88 -32.24 -15.96
C ASN A 230 -17.52 -31.90 -15.32
N ARG A 231 -17.21 -32.49 -14.15
CA ARG A 231 -15.96 -32.26 -13.41
C ARG A 231 -14.70 -32.60 -14.22
N VAL A 232 -14.78 -33.55 -15.15
CA VAL A 232 -13.66 -33.89 -16.04
C VAL A 232 -13.45 -32.78 -17.06
N GLN A 233 -14.53 -32.22 -17.61
CA GLN A 233 -14.46 -31.13 -18.58
C GLN A 233 -14.13 -29.77 -17.96
N ARG A 234 -14.39 -29.57 -16.66
CA ARG A 234 -13.94 -28.38 -15.93
C ARG A 234 -12.43 -28.23 -15.88
N LYS A 235 -11.73 -29.36 -15.94
CA LYS A 235 -10.27 -29.42 -16.02
C LYS A 235 -9.78 -29.39 -17.45
N THR A 236 -10.68 -29.32 -18.45
CA THR A 236 -10.26 -29.17 -19.82
C THR A 236 -9.70 -27.77 -19.99
N PRO A 237 -8.42 -27.66 -20.38
CA PRO A 237 -7.78 -26.37 -20.51
C PRO A 237 -8.44 -25.58 -21.68
N LEU A 238 -8.82 -24.32 -21.44
CA LEU A 238 -9.47 -23.50 -22.48
C LEU A 238 -8.43 -22.95 -23.46
N THR A 239 -8.68 -23.05 -24.75
CA THR A 239 -7.91 -22.31 -25.74
C THR A 239 -8.49 -20.90 -25.90
N TYR A 240 -7.70 -19.92 -26.36
CA TYR A 240 -8.23 -18.62 -26.82
C TYR A 240 -9.35 -18.82 -27.87
N GLY A 241 -9.25 -19.94 -28.59
CA GLY A 241 -10.30 -20.69 -29.28
C GLY A 241 -11.72 -20.56 -28.74
N MET A 242 -11.86 -20.97 -27.48
CA MET A 242 -13.15 -21.23 -26.85
C MET A 242 -13.72 -20.02 -26.11
N LEU A 243 -12.86 -19.08 -25.69
CA LEU A 243 -13.26 -17.88 -24.94
C LEU A 243 -14.10 -16.89 -25.76
N SER A 244 -13.87 -16.86 -27.07
CA SER A 244 -14.61 -16.04 -28.04
C SER A 244 -16.00 -16.59 -28.39
N LEU A 245 -16.13 -17.92 -28.44
CA LEU A 245 -17.33 -18.65 -28.85
C LEU A 245 -18.48 -18.41 -27.87
N TRP A 246 -18.15 -18.06 -26.64
CA TRP A 246 -19.11 -17.84 -25.56
C TRP A 246 -19.42 -16.35 -25.36
N GLY A 247 -18.76 -15.46 -26.11
CA GLY A 247 -18.73 -14.02 -25.83
C GLY A 247 -18.02 -13.75 -24.49
N PHE A 248 -17.13 -12.75 -24.46
CA PHE A 248 -16.43 -12.36 -23.23
C PHE A 248 -17.39 -12.06 -22.05
N SER A 249 -18.68 -11.80 -22.31
CA SER A 249 -19.72 -11.54 -21.31
C SER A 249 -20.22 -12.76 -20.53
N SER A 250 -19.91 -14.01 -20.93
CA SER A 250 -20.45 -15.19 -20.22
C SER A 250 -19.40 -16.02 -19.47
N VAL A 251 -18.10 -15.82 -19.75
CA VAL A 251 -17.00 -16.52 -19.06
C VAL A 251 -16.56 -15.78 -17.79
N ILE A 252 -16.77 -14.47 -17.74
CA ILE A 252 -16.75 -13.67 -16.51
C ILE A 252 -18.22 -13.41 -16.19
N GLY A 253 -18.68 -13.80 -15.00
CA GLY A 253 -20.09 -13.63 -14.60
C GLY A 253 -20.59 -12.22 -14.97
N ALA A 254 -21.64 -12.16 -15.79
CA ALA A 254 -22.20 -10.92 -16.31
C ALA A 254 -22.47 -9.92 -15.17
N PRO A 255 -21.97 -8.68 -15.23
CA PRO A 255 -22.42 -7.62 -14.35
C PRO A 255 -23.80 -7.18 -14.83
N GLY A 256 -24.84 -7.65 -14.15
CA GLY A 256 -26.13 -6.98 -14.19
C GLY A 256 -25.95 -5.55 -13.68
N VAL A 257 -26.27 -4.59 -14.55
CA VAL A 257 -26.56 -3.18 -14.31
C VAL A 257 -26.49 -2.77 -12.83
N LEU A 258 -25.32 -2.29 -12.39
CA LEU A 258 -25.18 -1.45 -11.21
C LEU A 258 -23.94 -0.57 -11.38
N GLU A 259 -24.11 0.68 -10.97
CA GLU A 259 -23.28 1.86 -11.17
C GLU A 259 -21.75 1.67 -11.10
N ARG A 260 -21.05 2.55 -11.84
CA ARG A 260 -19.61 2.83 -11.74
C ARG A 260 -19.14 2.86 -10.28
N LYS A 261 -18.55 1.77 -9.80
CA LYS A 261 -17.58 1.79 -8.70
C LYS A 261 -16.44 0.81 -9.00
N SER A 262 -15.25 1.38 -9.15
CA SER A 262 -13.92 0.83 -8.87
C SER A 262 -13.58 -0.61 -9.33
N TRP A 263 -12.72 -0.72 -10.33
CA TRP A 263 -12.00 -1.95 -10.70
C TRP A 263 -10.66 -2.08 -9.93
N ALA A 264 -10.65 -1.74 -8.64
CA ALA A 264 -9.53 -2.02 -7.75
C ALA A 264 -9.88 -3.24 -6.89
N SER A 265 -9.65 -4.45 -7.42
CA SER A 265 -9.38 -5.70 -6.68
C SER A 265 -9.68 -6.90 -7.59
N LEU A 266 -8.64 -7.41 -8.25
CA LEU A 266 -8.56 -8.83 -8.61
C LEU A 266 -7.20 -9.32 -8.10
N SER A 267 -7.15 -9.54 -6.80
CA SER A 267 -6.11 -10.34 -6.15
C SER A 267 -6.36 -11.82 -6.47
N TRP A 268 -5.29 -12.57 -6.79
CA TRP A 268 -5.30 -14.03 -6.78
C TRP A 268 -5.42 -14.52 -5.33
N SER A 269 -6.62 -14.46 -4.76
CA SER A 269 -6.94 -15.02 -3.45
C SER A 269 -8.43 -15.32 -3.40
N SER A 270 -8.81 -16.56 -3.68
CA SER A 270 -10.13 -17.09 -3.32
C SER A 270 -10.13 -18.61 -3.26
N CYS A 271 -9.46 -19.13 -2.24
CA CYS A 271 -9.88 -20.31 -1.49
C CYS A 271 -9.52 -20.03 -0.02
N LEU A 272 -10.43 -19.41 0.75
CA LEU A 272 -10.66 -19.58 2.20
C LEU A 272 -11.65 -18.51 2.72
N VAL A 273 -12.43 -18.89 3.75
CA VAL A 273 -13.67 -18.31 4.29
C VAL A 273 -13.46 -16.96 5.03
N PRO A 274 -14.47 -16.05 5.14
CA PRO A 274 -14.26 -14.68 5.58
C PRO A 274 -14.41 -14.45 7.10
N ARG A 275 -13.65 -13.48 7.63
CA ARG A 275 -14.04 -12.64 8.77
C ARG A 275 -13.92 -11.18 8.37
N GLY A 276 -14.98 -10.42 8.65
CA GLY A 276 -15.09 -9.02 8.28
C GLY A 276 -14.42 -8.07 9.27
N SER A 277 -14.24 -6.82 8.82
CA SER A 277 -14.33 -5.63 9.66
C SER A 277 -14.47 -4.37 8.80
N LYS A 278 -15.05 -3.35 9.44
CA LYS A 278 -15.68 -2.13 8.89
C LYS A 278 -14.64 -1.08 8.48
N GLY A 279 -15.04 -0.24 7.51
CA GLY A 279 -14.23 0.83 6.96
C GLY A 279 -14.32 2.15 7.71
N TYR A 280 -13.34 3.01 7.43
CA TYR A 280 -13.37 4.45 7.65
C TYR A 280 -12.95 5.17 6.36
N ALA A 281 -13.63 6.28 6.07
CA ALA A 281 -13.40 7.12 4.91
C ALA A 281 -12.29 8.14 5.18
N SER A 282 -11.41 8.37 4.21
CA SER A 282 -10.41 9.43 4.23
C SER A 282 -10.51 10.28 2.95
N THR A 283 -10.49 11.59 3.14
CA THR A 283 -10.64 12.64 2.14
C THR A 283 -9.31 12.91 1.44
N ALA A 284 -9.29 12.78 0.11
CA ALA A 284 -8.11 13.03 -0.71
C ALA A 284 -7.99 14.51 -1.09
N ASN A 285 -6.84 15.10 -0.75
CA ASN A 285 -6.44 16.44 -1.19
C ASN A 285 -5.60 16.31 -2.48
N LYS A 286 -5.99 17.01 -3.55
CA LYS A 286 -5.31 16.95 -4.86
C LYS A 286 -4.23 18.03 -4.94
N HIS A 287 -2.97 17.62 -5.08
CA HIS A 287 -1.91 18.49 -5.59
C HIS A 287 -1.40 17.95 -6.93
N ARG A 288 -1.45 18.82 -7.94
CA ARG A 288 -0.89 18.60 -9.28
C ARG A 288 0.60 18.92 -9.24
N TYR A 289 1.42 18.01 -9.75
CA TYR A 289 2.80 18.28 -10.17
C TYR A 289 3.00 17.86 -11.63
N PRO A 290 3.97 18.47 -12.34
CA PRO A 290 4.03 18.45 -13.80
C PRO A 290 4.64 17.15 -14.34
N GLN A 291 4.13 16.73 -15.50
CA GLN A 291 4.68 15.62 -16.28
C GLN A 291 6.09 15.95 -16.78
N ARG A 292 7.09 15.13 -16.42
CA ARG A 292 8.33 15.02 -17.20
C ARG A 292 8.10 14.00 -18.30
N VAL A 293 8.35 14.41 -19.54
CA VAL A 293 8.45 13.53 -20.70
C VAL A 293 9.86 12.95 -20.71
N LEU A 294 9.98 11.65 -20.44
CA LEU A 294 11.17 10.87 -20.75
C LEU A 294 10.76 9.79 -21.76
N SER A 295 11.05 10.04 -23.03
CA SER A 295 11.12 9.00 -24.05
C SER A 295 12.40 8.22 -23.85
N ARG A 296 12.29 6.96 -23.42
CA ARG A 296 13.24 5.90 -23.76
C ARG A 296 12.48 4.60 -23.96
N ASP A 297 12.65 4.04 -25.14
CA ASP A 297 12.06 2.79 -25.59
C ASP A 297 12.75 1.56 -24.99
N ALA A 298 12.04 0.45 -25.10
CA ALA A 298 12.31 -0.89 -24.61
C ALA A 298 13.70 -1.47 -24.95
N GLU A 299 14.56 -1.64 -23.94
CA GLU A 299 15.75 -2.52 -24.01
C GLU A 299 15.92 -3.46 -22.80
N LEU A 300 15.15 -3.30 -21.72
CA LEU A 300 15.45 -3.99 -20.45
C LEU A 300 15.10 -5.50 -20.39
N TRP A 301 14.39 -6.05 -21.38
CA TRP A 301 14.04 -7.48 -21.41
C TRP A 301 14.95 -8.32 -22.33
N GLY A 302 15.85 -7.70 -23.10
CA GLY A 302 16.67 -8.37 -24.11
C GLY A 302 18.03 -8.90 -23.62
N GLU A 303 18.59 -8.35 -22.54
CA GLU A 303 20.00 -8.58 -22.19
C GLU A 303 20.26 -9.65 -21.12
N PHE A 304 19.24 -10.20 -20.46
CA PHE A 304 19.44 -11.20 -19.40
C PHE A 304 19.50 -12.66 -19.89
N GLY A 305 19.68 -12.88 -21.20
CA GLY A 305 19.70 -14.19 -21.86
C GLY A 305 21.06 -14.89 -21.98
N LEU A 306 22.13 -14.43 -21.31
CA LEU A 306 23.47 -15.04 -21.40
C LEU A 306 24.15 -15.13 -20.04
N TRP A 307 23.74 -16.10 -19.23
CA TRP A 307 24.61 -16.74 -18.25
C TRP A 307 24.54 -18.24 -18.47
N GLU A 308 25.33 -18.73 -19.44
CA GLU A 308 25.67 -20.15 -19.53
C GLU A 308 26.59 -20.49 -18.36
N VAL A 309 26.12 -21.34 -17.46
CA VAL A 309 26.96 -21.99 -16.45
C VAL A 309 27.66 -23.15 -17.14
N SER A 310 29.00 -23.03 -17.27
CA SER A 310 29.91 -24.14 -17.57
C SER A 310 30.00 -25.12 -16.39
#